data_AF-A0A5E4M5V5-F1
#
_entry.id   AF-A0A5E4M5V5-F1
#
_cell.length_a   1.000
_cell.length_b   1.000
_cell.length_c   1.000
_cell.angle_alpha   90.00
_cell.angle_beta   90.00
_cell.angle_gamma   90.00
#
_symmetry.space_group_name_H-M   'P 1'
#
loop_
_entity.id
_entity.type
_entity.pdbx_description
1 polymer ?
#
loop_
_entity_poly.entity_id
_entity_poly.type
_entity_poly.pdbx_seq_one_letter_code
_entity_poly.pdbx_strand_id
1 'polypeptide(L)'
;MSNMSNLENMIANYDCELKPCHGLLLMDERKNLLDKLQQKGHGANSSVVQLINAYNPTKNLQTISAHSNLTLNEAFKVVKYLIYWGYAIVMFPLAETNFYALSPTFPVENADTLTNRFSNAFPGHNLLNVMHLFCTPASLRHMMKCVDKYITTGVVITEMIIWLLRHRILTQFHIYLNHVSVVNEIEEADSGFQPNTMHQLYLSNGYYDSTSTAFPFQRKERNIFEQFTHSTIMQDPEDLSLLMEFLQRNYLCGQYHIEEIAFLERVQPAVILKLLNSFQDVIKVYNMEDKKVLHCNDIKNRIDASRYVNLI
;
A
#
# COMPACT_ATOMS: atom_id res chain seq x y z
N MET A 1 23.08 -4.26 29.85
CA MET A 1 22.86 -2.81 29.64
C MET A 1 23.59 -2.25 28.41
N SER A 2 24.56 -2.96 27.81
CA SER A 2 25.34 -2.52 26.63
C SER A 2 24.70 -2.77 25.26
N ASN A 3 23.64 -3.59 25.14
CA ASN A 3 23.00 -3.92 23.87
C ASN A 3 21.90 -2.94 23.41
N MET A 4 21.32 -2.14 24.31
CA MET A 4 20.21 -1.23 23.99
C MET A 4 20.69 0.10 23.38
N SER A 5 21.80 0.66 23.86
CA SER A 5 22.39 1.88 23.29
C SER A 5 22.84 1.67 21.84
N ASN A 6 23.41 0.50 21.54
CA ASN A 6 23.72 0.12 20.15
C ASN A 6 22.45 -0.03 19.31
N LEU A 7 21.37 -0.62 19.86
CA LEU A 7 20.14 -0.79 19.12
C LEU A 7 19.42 0.52 18.82
N GLU A 8 19.35 1.45 19.77
CA GLU A 8 18.77 2.77 19.55
C GLU A 8 19.56 3.57 18.52
N ASN A 9 20.90 3.53 18.57
CA ASN A 9 21.76 4.15 17.57
C ASN A 9 21.60 3.50 16.19
N MET A 10 21.45 2.18 16.12
CA MET A 10 21.25 1.46 14.86
C MET A 10 19.87 1.73 14.24
N ILE A 11 18.82 1.77 15.07
CA ILE A 11 17.46 2.14 14.61
C ILE A 11 17.41 3.62 14.20
N ALA A 12 18.14 4.50 14.89
CA ALA A 12 18.24 5.92 14.53
C ALA A 12 18.93 6.11 13.17
N ASN A 13 19.92 5.27 12.85
CA ASN A 13 20.63 5.30 11.58
C ASN A 13 19.94 4.49 10.46
N TYR A 14 18.89 3.72 10.78
CA TYR A 14 18.12 2.98 9.79
C TYR A 14 17.10 3.91 9.12
N ASP A 15 17.47 4.36 7.92
CA ASP A 15 16.61 5.19 7.09
C ASP A 15 15.48 4.33 6.51
N CYS A 16 14.35 4.35 7.21
CA CYS A 16 13.12 3.70 6.80
C CYS A 16 11.96 4.53 7.31
N GLU A 17 11.22 5.09 6.36
CA GLU A 17 10.06 5.93 6.62
C GLU A 17 8.81 5.04 6.77
N LEU A 18 8.46 4.73 8.02
CA LEU A 18 7.23 4.00 8.33
C LEU A 18 6.05 4.96 8.42
N LYS A 19 4.92 4.54 7.85
CA LYS A 19 3.64 5.25 7.93
C LYS A 19 2.62 4.43 8.72
N PRO A 20 1.61 5.07 9.35
CA PRO A 20 0.59 4.35 10.12
C PRO A 20 -0.23 3.36 9.28
N CYS A 21 -0.37 3.64 7.98
CA CYS A 21 -1.11 2.84 7.00
C CYS A 21 -0.38 1.56 6.54
N HIS A 22 0.94 1.49 6.74
CA HIS A 22 1.71 0.29 6.41
C HIS A 22 1.21 -0.90 7.22
N GLY A 23 1.38 -2.10 6.70
CA GLY A 23 1.25 -3.38 7.38
C GLY A 23 2.61 -4.02 7.65
N LEU A 24 2.57 -5.24 8.15
CA LEU A 24 3.75 -6.02 8.49
C LEU A 24 3.59 -7.45 7.97
N LEU A 25 4.69 -8.08 7.56
CA LEU A 25 4.77 -9.50 7.29
C LEU A 25 5.89 -10.12 8.11
N LEU A 26 5.54 -11.01 9.04
CA LEU A 26 6.54 -11.80 9.76
C LEU A 26 7.10 -12.88 8.83
N MET A 27 8.42 -13.04 8.81
CA MET A 27 9.12 -13.99 7.92
C MET A 27 9.06 -15.45 8.40
N ASP A 28 8.58 -15.67 9.61
CA ASP A 28 8.41 -16.99 10.21
C ASP A 28 7.09 -17.03 10.99
N GLU A 29 6.69 -18.23 11.42
CA GLU A 29 5.57 -18.40 12.31
C GLU A 29 5.81 -17.73 13.67
N ARG A 30 4.72 -17.28 14.28
CA ARG A 30 4.73 -16.56 15.56
C ARG A 30 5.53 -17.32 16.64
N LYS A 31 5.29 -18.62 16.79
CA LYS A 31 5.94 -19.45 17.81
C LYS A 31 7.45 -19.53 17.58
N ASN A 32 7.86 -19.93 16.37
CA ASN A 32 9.27 -20.03 15.99
C ASN A 32 10.02 -18.71 16.16
N LEU A 33 9.37 -17.59 15.82
CA LEU A 33 9.98 -16.28 15.98
C LEU A 33 10.18 -15.91 17.45
N LEU A 34 9.19 -16.17 18.31
CA LEU A 34 9.31 -15.93 19.75
C LEU A 34 10.42 -16.79 20.37
N ASP A 35 10.53 -18.05 19.97
CA ASP A 35 11.59 -18.96 20.44
C ASP A 35 12.98 -18.47 19.99
N LYS A 36 13.13 -18.06 18.72
CA LYS A 36 14.36 -17.47 18.20
C LYS A 36 14.78 -16.20 18.96
N LEU A 37 13.82 -15.37 19.33
CA LEU A 37 14.06 -14.14 20.10
C LEU A 37 14.46 -14.45 21.54
N GLN A 38 13.83 -15.45 22.17
CA GLN A 38 14.20 -15.92 23.52
C GLN A 38 15.64 -16.45 23.54
N GLN A 39 16.01 -17.30 22.59
CA GLN A 39 17.36 -17.87 22.48
C GLN A 39 18.46 -16.81 22.32
N LYS A 40 18.16 -15.70 21.62
CA LYS A 40 19.12 -14.59 21.42
C LYS A 40 19.16 -13.58 22.57
N GLY A 41 18.48 -13.86 23.69
CA GLY A 41 18.41 -12.95 24.84
C GLY A 41 17.55 -11.69 24.61
N HIS A 42 16.75 -11.67 23.54
CA HIS A 42 15.81 -10.59 23.21
C HIS A 42 14.39 -10.85 23.70
N GLY A 43 14.10 -12.06 24.21
CA GLY A 43 12.77 -12.47 24.72
C GLY A 43 12.28 -11.72 25.96
N ALA A 44 13.13 -10.90 26.59
CA ALA A 44 12.74 -10.05 27.71
C ALA A 44 12.07 -8.72 27.29
N ASN A 45 12.04 -8.39 25.98
CA ASN A 45 11.42 -7.15 25.52
C ASN A 45 9.90 -7.33 25.39
N SER A 46 9.16 -6.82 26.37
CA SER A 46 7.70 -6.89 26.40
C SER A 46 7.06 -6.29 25.16
N SER A 47 7.59 -5.19 24.62
CA SER A 47 7.03 -4.51 23.45
C SER A 47 7.14 -5.34 22.17
N VAL A 48 8.27 -6.04 21.97
CA VAL A 48 8.44 -6.93 20.80
C VAL A 48 7.46 -8.10 20.88
N VAL A 49 7.33 -8.70 22.06
CA VAL A 49 6.40 -9.82 22.28
C VAL A 49 4.94 -9.36 22.13
N GLN A 50 4.57 -8.20 22.69
CA GLN A 50 3.24 -7.60 22.55
C GLN A 50 2.88 -7.37 21.08
N LEU A 51 3.79 -6.79 20.30
CA LEU A 51 3.55 -6.54 18.88
C LEU A 51 3.43 -7.84 18.07
N ILE A 52 4.30 -8.83 18.32
CA ILE A 52 4.24 -10.15 17.66
C ILE A 52 2.94 -10.90 18.00
N ASN A 53 2.44 -10.76 19.23
CA ASN A 53 1.18 -11.36 19.64
C ASN A 53 -0.04 -10.66 19.01
N ALA A 54 0.01 -9.32 18.86
CA ALA A 54 -1.01 -8.53 18.18
C ALA A 54 -0.92 -8.57 16.64
N TYR A 55 0.11 -9.22 16.09
CA TYR A 55 0.37 -9.28 14.66
C TYR A 55 -0.79 -9.85 13.86
N ASN A 56 -1.19 -9.12 12.80
CA ASN A 56 -2.13 -9.56 11.79
C ASN A 56 -1.75 -8.96 10.42
N PRO A 57 -1.53 -9.78 9.37
CA PRO A 57 -1.11 -9.30 8.05
C PRO A 57 -2.18 -8.48 7.31
N THR A 58 -3.44 -8.54 7.72
CA THR A 58 -4.55 -7.79 7.13
C THR A 58 -4.80 -6.45 7.84
N LYS A 59 -3.97 -6.08 8.82
CA LYS A 59 -4.11 -4.85 9.61
C LYS A 59 -2.91 -3.92 9.44
N ASN A 60 -3.17 -2.61 9.47
CA ASN A 60 -2.12 -1.60 9.44
C ASN A 60 -1.44 -1.42 10.81
N LEU A 61 -0.29 -0.75 10.82
CA LEU A 61 0.55 -0.53 11.98
C LEU A 61 -0.17 0.30 13.05
N GLN A 62 -1.03 1.24 12.67
CA GLN A 62 -1.86 1.96 13.63
C GLN A 62 -2.81 1.03 14.40
N THR A 63 -3.41 0.07 13.69
CA THR A 63 -4.31 -0.90 14.31
C THR A 63 -3.50 -1.90 15.15
N ILE A 64 -2.37 -2.39 14.64
CA ILE A 64 -1.50 -3.33 15.36
C ILE A 64 -0.97 -2.69 16.64
N SER A 65 -0.53 -1.42 16.60
CA SER A 65 -0.03 -0.70 17.77
C SER A 65 -1.09 -0.61 18.87
N ALA A 66 -2.32 -0.24 18.49
CA ALA A 66 -3.45 -0.17 19.41
C ALA A 66 -3.76 -1.53 20.06
N HIS A 67 -3.76 -2.63 19.30
CA HIS A 67 -4.00 -3.98 19.84
C HIS A 67 -2.84 -4.48 20.71
N SER A 68 -1.63 -4.03 20.46
CA SER A 68 -0.44 -4.37 21.26
C SER A 68 -0.29 -3.52 22.53
N ASN A 69 -1.19 -2.56 22.78
CA ASN A 69 -1.06 -1.54 23.82
C ASN A 69 0.25 -0.74 23.74
N LEU A 70 0.72 -0.48 22.51
CA LEU A 70 1.89 0.34 22.23
C LEU A 70 1.47 1.66 21.60
N THR A 71 2.21 2.72 21.89
CA THR A 71 2.13 3.94 21.09
C THR A 71 2.62 3.65 19.67
N LEU A 72 2.15 4.43 18.69
CA LEU A 72 2.56 4.24 17.30
C LEU A 72 4.09 4.37 17.12
N ASN A 73 4.71 5.29 17.87
CA ASN A 73 6.17 5.48 17.84
C ASN A 73 6.93 4.27 18.41
N GLU A 74 6.44 3.65 19.48
CA GLU A 74 7.02 2.41 20.01
C GLU A 74 6.87 1.26 19.02
N ALA A 75 5.69 1.12 18.41
CA ALA A 75 5.45 0.13 17.38
C ALA A 75 6.41 0.32 16.19
N PHE A 76 6.65 1.56 15.74
CA PHE A 76 7.63 1.85 14.69
C PHE A 76 9.05 1.45 15.08
N LYS A 77 9.49 1.71 16.32
CA LYS A 77 10.80 1.25 16.80
C LYS A 77 10.93 -0.27 16.78
N VAL A 78 9.90 -0.98 17.25
CA VAL A 78 9.84 -2.45 17.24
C VAL A 78 9.82 -2.99 15.80
N VAL A 79 9.07 -2.38 14.90
CA VAL A 79 9.01 -2.79 13.50
C VAL A 79 10.36 -2.58 12.81
N LYS A 80 11.01 -1.42 13.00
CA LYS A 80 12.38 -1.19 12.50
C LYS A 80 13.35 -2.24 13.01
N TYR A 81 13.29 -2.60 14.29
CA TYR A 81 14.08 -3.69 14.86
C TYR A 81 13.84 -5.02 14.12
N LEU A 82 12.58 -5.42 13.92
CA LEU A 82 12.25 -6.69 13.25
C LEU A 82 12.73 -6.71 11.80
N ILE A 83 12.60 -5.60 11.08
CA ILE A 83 13.08 -5.47 9.70
C ILE A 83 14.61 -5.56 9.67
N TYR A 84 15.28 -4.83 10.55
CA TYR A 84 16.74 -4.77 10.62
C TYR A 84 17.34 -6.17 10.79
N TRP A 85 16.74 -7.00 11.65
CA TRP A 85 17.17 -8.38 11.87
C TRP A 85 16.62 -9.40 10.86
N GLY A 86 15.81 -8.96 9.88
CA GLY A 86 15.23 -9.84 8.87
C GLY A 86 14.08 -10.72 9.38
N TYR A 87 13.52 -10.43 10.55
CA TYR A 87 12.37 -11.15 11.10
C TYR A 87 11.03 -10.72 10.49
N ALA A 88 11.00 -9.53 9.89
CA ALA A 88 9.83 -9.01 9.22
C ALA A 88 10.19 -8.21 7.97
N ILE A 89 9.20 -8.00 7.12
CA ILE A 89 9.21 -6.99 6.06
C ILE A 89 8.00 -6.07 6.23
N VAL A 90 8.12 -4.85 5.75
CA VAL A 90 6.99 -3.92 5.64
C VAL A 90 6.28 -4.19 4.33
N MET A 91 4.97 -4.05 4.32
CA MET A 91 4.12 -4.12 3.14
C MET A 91 2.86 -3.31 3.41
N PHE A 92 1.91 -3.22 2.50
CA PHE A 92 0.56 -2.76 2.85
C PHE A 92 -0.29 -3.93 3.33
N PRO A 93 -1.26 -3.71 4.25
CA PRO A 93 -2.09 -4.79 4.78
C PRO A 93 -2.79 -5.56 3.65
N LEU A 94 -2.86 -6.89 3.79
CA LEU A 94 -3.56 -7.73 2.83
C LEU A 94 -5.05 -7.36 2.77
N ALA A 95 -5.49 -7.00 1.58
CA ALA A 95 -6.85 -6.65 1.24
C ALA A 95 -7.22 -7.23 -0.13
N GLU A 96 -8.51 -7.48 -0.31
CA GLU A 96 -9.07 -7.97 -1.58
C GLU A 96 -8.71 -7.11 -2.80
N THR A 97 -8.48 -5.82 -2.59
CA THR A 97 -8.15 -4.84 -3.63
C THR A 97 -6.67 -4.78 -3.96
N ASN A 98 -5.78 -5.40 -3.17
CA ASN A 98 -4.36 -5.38 -3.46
C ASN A 98 -4.05 -6.23 -4.69
N PHE A 99 -3.11 -5.76 -5.49
CA PHE A 99 -2.60 -6.44 -6.67
C PHE A 99 -1.28 -7.12 -6.36
N TYR A 100 -1.11 -8.32 -6.91
CA TYR A 100 0.13 -9.08 -6.84
C TYR A 100 0.52 -9.57 -8.22
N ALA A 101 1.81 -9.68 -8.46
CA ALA A 101 2.36 -10.36 -9.64
C ALA A 101 3.59 -11.17 -9.23
N LEU A 102 4.01 -12.09 -10.10
CA LEU A 102 5.27 -12.80 -9.93
C LEU A 102 6.44 -11.81 -9.83
N SER A 103 7.30 -12.02 -8.84
CA SER A 103 8.50 -11.23 -8.64
C SER A 103 9.47 -11.44 -9.81
N PRO A 104 10.01 -10.37 -10.42
CA PRO A 104 11.05 -10.50 -11.45
C PRO A 104 12.36 -11.05 -10.89
N THR A 105 12.53 -11.03 -9.56
CA THR A 105 13.70 -11.52 -8.85
C THR A 105 13.45 -12.86 -8.17
N PHE A 106 12.41 -13.59 -8.58
CA PHE A 106 12.08 -14.90 -8.03
C PHE A 106 13.33 -15.82 -8.02
N PRO A 107 13.77 -16.32 -6.85
CA PRO A 107 14.91 -17.21 -6.77
C PRO A 107 14.55 -18.54 -7.43
N VAL A 108 15.11 -18.78 -8.62
CA VAL A 108 14.94 -20.04 -9.36
C VAL A 108 15.75 -21.17 -8.71
N GLU A 109 16.73 -20.83 -7.88
CA GLU A 109 17.55 -21.77 -7.13
C GLU A 109 16.67 -22.58 -6.17
N ASN A 110 16.71 -23.92 -6.30
CA ASN A 110 15.96 -24.88 -5.49
C ASN A 110 14.42 -24.90 -5.71
N ALA A 111 13.97 -24.70 -6.96
CA ALA A 111 12.55 -24.84 -7.31
C ALA A 111 11.89 -26.15 -6.83
N ASP A 112 12.64 -27.26 -6.83
CA ASP A 112 12.14 -28.56 -6.34
C ASP A 112 11.92 -28.56 -4.83
N THR A 113 12.84 -28.00 -4.04
CA THR A 113 12.68 -27.93 -2.58
C THR A 113 11.53 -27.01 -2.21
N LEU A 114 11.37 -25.91 -2.94
CA LEU A 114 10.30 -24.94 -2.76
C LEU A 114 8.93 -25.55 -3.09
N THR A 115 8.86 -26.32 -4.18
CA THR A 115 7.64 -27.05 -4.58
C THR A 115 7.25 -28.09 -3.53
N ASN A 116 8.23 -28.81 -2.97
CA ASN A 116 8.00 -29.78 -1.89
C ASN A 116 7.55 -29.09 -0.60
N ARG A 117 8.19 -27.98 -0.20
CA ARG A 117 7.78 -27.17 0.96
C ARG A 117 6.37 -26.62 0.80
N PHE A 118 6.01 -26.16 -0.39
CA PHE A 118 4.65 -25.70 -0.68
C PHE A 118 3.63 -26.84 -0.56
N SER A 119 3.92 -27.99 -1.16
CA SER A 119 3.02 -29.15 -1.12
C SER A 119 2.79 -29.67 0.30
N ASN A 120 3.82 -29.59 1.16
CA ASN A 120 3.71 -29.94 2.58
C ASN A 120 2.87 -28.92 3.36
N ALA A 121 2.98 -27.62 3.03
CA ALA A 121 2.21 -26.57 3.69
C ALA A 121 0.75 -26.54 3.24
N PHE A 122 0.49 -26.86 1.97
CA PHE A 122 -0.84 -26.81 1.34
C PHE A 122 -1.13 -28.11 0.56
N PRO A 123 -1.45 -29.22 1.25
CA PRO A 123 -1.77 -30.48 0.60
C PRO A 123 -2.94 -30.32 -0.39
N GLY A 124 -2.81 -30.89 -1.58
CA GLY A 124 -3.82 -30.77 -2.65
C GLY A 124 -3.66 -29.54 -3.55
N HIS A 125 -2.67 -28.67 -3.29
CA HIS A 125 -2.36 -27.52 -4.12
C HIS A 125 -0.99 -27.65 -4.78
N ASN A 126 -0.93 -27.26 -6.06
CA ASN A 126 0.31 -27.23 -6.82
C ASN A 126 0.84 -25.78 -6.92
N LEU A 127 2.11 -25.58 -6.57
CA LEU A 127 2.75 -24.26 -6.55
C LEU A 127 2.67 -23.57 -7.92
N LEU A 128 2.97 -24.28 -9.01
CA LEU A 128 2.97 -23.71 -10.37
C LEU A 128 1.56 -23.26 -10.79
N ASN A 129 0.54 -24.04 -10.45
CA ASN A 129 -0.85 -23.66 -10.73
C ASN A 129 -1.24 -22.37 -10.01
N VAL A 130 -0.81 -22.20 -8.75
CA VAL A 130 -1.07 -20.97 -7.99
C VAL A 130 -0.26 -19.80 -8.56
N MET A 131 1.02 -20.01 -8.88
CA MET A 131 1.89 -19.01 -9.51
C MET A 131 1.34 -18.51 -10.85
N HIS A 132 0.74 -19.41 -11.65
CA HIS A 132 0.14 -19.07 -12.93
C HIS A 132 -0.94 -18.00 -12.81
N LEU A 133 -1.67 -17.96 -11.70
CA LEU A 133 -2.70 -16.94 -11.42
C LEU A 133 -2.11 -15.52 -11.28
N PHE A 134 -0.79 -15.39 -11.16
CA PHE A 134 -0.06 -14.14 -10.95
C PHE A 134 0.93 -13.80 -12.07
N CYS A 135 0.90 -14.51 -13.20
CA CYS A 135 1.69 -14.16 -14.38
C CYS A 135 1.34 -12.76 -14.91
N THR A 136 0.13 -12.29 -14.66
CA THR A 136 -0.28 -10.90 -14.83
C THR A 136 -0.68 -10.32 -13.47
N PRO A 137 -0.50 -9.00 -13.24
CA PRO A 137 -0.98 -8.36 -12.02
C PRO A 137 -2.46 -8.68 -11.77
N ALA A 138 -2.73 -9.38 -10.67
CA ALA A 138 -4.06 -9.85 -10.32
C ALA A 138 -4.39 -9.47 -8.87
N SER A 139 -5.66 -9.12 -8.62
CA SER A 139 -6.11 -8.82 -7.27
C SER A 139 -6.41 -10.08 -6.47
N LEU A 140 -6.26 -10.01 -5.14
CA LEU A 140 -6.66 -11.11 -4.26
C LEU A 140 -8.15 -11.49 -4.48
N ARG A 141 -9.03 -10.50 -4.69
CA ARG A 141 -10.44 -10.72 -5.05
C ARG A 141 -10.61 -11.54 -6.32
N HIS A 142 -9.84 -11.25 -7.36
CA HIS A 142 -9.90 -11.99 -8.62
C HIS A 142 -9.53 -13.45 -8.38
N MET A 143 -8.44 -13.70 -7.64
CA MET A 143 -8.04 -15.06 -7.32
C MET A 143 -9.09 -15.84 -6.51
N MET A 144 -9.70 -15.20 -5.51
CA MET A 144 -10.80 -15.80 -4.74
C MET A 144 -12.02 -16.17 -5.58
N LYS A 145 -12.16 -15.60 -6.78
CA LYS A 145 -13.20 -15.99 -7.75
C LYS A 145 -12.75 -17.11 -8.69
N CYS A 146 -11.47 -17.15 -9.04
CA CYS A 146 -10.92 -18.11 -9.99
C CYS A 146 -10.60 -19.48 -9.38
N VAL A 147 -10.32 -19.54 -8.08
CA VAL A 147 -10.06 -20.80 -7.38
C VAL A 147 -11.38 -21.48 -7.03
N ASP A 148 -11.41 -22.81 -7.15
CA ASP A 148 -12.57 -23.61 -6.80
C ASP A 148 -12.93 -23.45 -5.31
N LYS A 149 -14.07 -22.80 -5.06
CA LYS A 149 -14.57 -22.50 -3.72
C LYS A 149 -15.03 -23.75 -2.96
N TYR A 150 -15.30 -24.85 -3.64
CA TYR A 150 -15.63 -26.12 -2.99
C TYR A 150 -14.39 -26.77 -2.36
N ILE A 151 -13.20 -26.47 -2.89
CA ILE A 151 -11.94 -27.07 -2.48
C ILE A 151 -11.14 -26.11 -1.61
N THR A 152 -11.22 -24.80 -1.85
CA THR A 152 -10.34 -23.81 -1.22
C THR A 152 -11.11 -22.65 -0.64
N THR A 153 -10.89 -22.40 0.65
CA THR A 153 -11.48 -21.26 1.34
C THR A 153 -10.65 -19.99 1.14
N GLY A 154 -11.28 -18.82 1.32
CA GLY A 154 -10.57 -17.53 1.25
C GLY A 154 -9.43 -17.38 2.26
N VAL A 155 -9.51 -18.08 3.40
CA VAL A 155 -8.45 -18.12 4.41
C VAL A 155 -7.22 -18.85 3.86
N VAL A 156 -7.41 -20.02 3.24
CA VAL A 156 -6.32 -20.80 2.63
C VAL A 156 -5.64 -20.00 1.52
N ILE A 157 -6.42 -19.30 0.68
CA ILE A 157 -5.89 -18.39 -0.34
C ILE A 157 -5.01 -17.30 0.29
N THR A 158 -5.48 -16.68 1.37
CA THR A 158 -4.72 -15.62 2.06
C THR A 158 -3.41 -16.17 2.62
N GLU A 159 -3.43 -17.37 3.21
CA GLU A 159 -2.21 -18.04 3.71
C GLU A 159 -1.25 -18.42 2.58
N MET A 160 -1.75 -18.83 1.41
CA MET A 160 -0.91 -19.05 0.23
C MET A 160 -0.23 -17.76 -0.22
N ILE A 161 -0.94 -16.63 -0.28
CA ILE A 161 -0.33 -15.35 -0.63
C ILE A 161 0.74 -14.95 0.38
N ILE A 162 0.45 -15.09 1.69
CA ILE A 162 1.43 -14.87 2.77
C ILE A 162 2.68 -15.72 2.55
N TRP A 163 2.49 -17.01 2.23
CA TRP A 163 3.60 -17.92 1.96
C TRP A 163 4.41 -17.50 0.74
N LEU A 164 3.75 -17.16 -0.38
CA LEU A 164 4.42 -16.73 -1.61
C LEU A 164 5.18 -15.41 -1.42
N LEU A 165 4.64 -14.46 -0.65
CA LEU A 165 5.30 -13.21 -0.28
C LEU A 165 6.53 -13.45 0.60
N ARG A 166 6.43 -14.35 1.60
CA ARG A 166 7.56 -14.74 2.46
C ARG A 166 8.73 -15.31 1.64
N HIS A 167 8.43 -16.08 0.61
CA HIS A 167 9.42 -16.71 -0.27
C HIS A 167 9.81 -15.83 -1.48
N ARG A 168 9.41 -14.54 -1.50
CA ARG A 168 9.75 -13.57 -2.56
C ARG A 168 9.30 -13.99 -3.96
N ILE A 169 8.25 -14.79 -4.03
CA ILE A 169 7.64 -15.27 -5.28
C ILE A 169 6.67 -14.23 -5.82
N LEU A 170 5.97 -13.56 -4.92
CA LEU A 170 5.07 -12.47 -5.26
C LEU A 170 5.63 -11.13 -4.82
N THR A 171 5.22 -10.12 -5.58
CA THR A 171 5.44 -8.72 -5.27
C THR A 171 4.10 -8.00 -5.22
N GLN A 172 3.92 -7.12 -4.24
CA GLN A 172 2.73 -6.28 -4.07
C GLN A 172 2.85 -5.02 -4.95
N PHE A 173 1.80 -4.75 -5.73
CA PHE A 173 1.68 -3.59 -6.59
C PHE A 173 0.59 -2.64 -6.10
N HIS A 174 0.82 -1.35 -6.31
CA HIS A 174 -0.05 -0.26 -5.92
C HIS A 174 -0.41 0.61 -7.11
N ILE A 175 -1.64 1.13 -7.09
CA ILE A 175 -2.16 2.06 -8.09
C ILE A 175 -1.83 3.48 -7.64
N TYR A 176 -0.92 4.15 -8.34
CA TYR A 176 -0.59 5.57 -8.13
C TYR A 176 -1.41 6.45 -9.06
N LEU A 177 -1.82 7.61 -8.55
CA LEU A 177 -2.70 8.53 -9.26
C LEU A 177 -1.92 9.77 -9.69
N ASN A 178 -2.09 10.16 -10.96
CA ASN A 178 -1.52 11.40 -11.48
C ASN A 178 -2.56 12.16 -12.31
N HIS A 179 -2.65 13.46 -12.11
CA HIS A 179 -3.52 14.31 -12.92
C HIS A 179 -2.93 14.48 -14.33
N VAL A 180 -3.78 14.40 -15.35
CA VAL A 180 -3.40 14.73 -16.71
C VAL A 180 -3.44 16.24 -16.87
N SER A 181 -2.30 16.91 -16.71
CA SER A 181 -2.17 18.25 -17.28
C SER A 181 -2.15 18.09 -18.80
N VAL A 182 -3.29 18.35 -19.46
CA VAL A 182 -3.26 18.61 -20.89
C VAL A 182 -2.54 19.94 -21.04
N VAL A 183 -1.24 19.87 -21.36
CA VAL A 183 -0.55 21.02 -21.94
C VAL A 183 -1.23 21.21 -23.29
N ASN A 184 -2.29 22.01 -23.32
CA ASN A 184 -2.71 22.62 -24.56
C ASN A 184 -1.48 23.42 -24.99
N GLU A 185 -0.81 22.96 -26.04
CA GLU A 185 -0.07 23.87 -26.90
C GLU A 185 -1.12 24.87 -27.39
N ILE A 186 -1.24 26.00 -26.68
CA ILE A 186 -2.08 27.10 -27.09
C ILE A 186 -1.38 27.67 -28.33
N GLU A 187 -1.77 27.19 -29.51
CA GLU A 187 -1.79 28.07 -30.66
C GLU A 187 -2.84 29.13 -30.33
N GLU A 188 -2.38 30.38 -30.20
CA GLU A 188 -3.22 31.55 -30.03
C GLU A 188 -4.18 31.65 -31.22
N ALA A 189 -5.41 31.16 -31.03
CA ALA A 189 -6.52 31.43 -31.94
C ALA A 189 -7.57 32.25 -31.17
N ASP A 190 -7.50 33.55 -31.44
CA ASP A 190 -8.51 34.55 -31.17
C ASP A 190 -9.90 34.09 -31.64
N SER A 191 -10.88 33.98 -30.74
CA SER A 191 -12.21 34.60 -30.87
C SER A 191 -13.27 33.98 -29.94
N GLY A 192 -13.85 34.84 -29.11
CA GLY A 192 -15.24 34.83 -28.61
C GLY A 192 -15.91 33.49 -28.25
N PHE A 193 -15.70 33.00 -27.03
CA PHE A 193 -16.60 32.03 -26.40
C PHE A 193 -17.24 32.66 -25.16
N GLN A 194 -18.55 32.89 -25.20
CA GLN A 194 -19.34 33.27 -24.01
C GLN A 194 -19.66 31.99 -23.21
N PRO A 195 -19.26 31.87 -21.93
CA PRO A 195 -19.58 30.67 -21.16
C PRO A 195 -21.06 30.61 -20.79
N ASN A 196 -21.68 29.46 -21.05
CA ASN A 196 -23.09 29.16 -20.77
C ASN A 196 -23.46 29.28 -19.28
N THR A 197 -24.74 29.59 -19.09
CA THR A 197 -25.51 29.90 -17.87
C THR A 197 -25.35 28.96 -16.66
N MET A 198 -24.75 27.78 -16.81
CA MET A 198 -24.51 26.83 -15.70
C MET A 198 -23.34 27.26 -14.81
N HIS A 199 -22.35 27.94 -15.39
CA HIS A 199 -21.20 28.48 -14.67
C HIS A 199 -21.60 29.56 -13.65
N GLN A 200 -22.65 30.33 -13.98
CA GLN A 200 -23.22 31.34 -13.09
C GLN A 200 -24.02 30.72 -11.94
N LEU A 201 -24.76 29.62 -12.17
CA LEU A 201 -25.57 28.99 -11.12
C LEU A 201 -24.73 28.32 -10.02
N TYR A 202 -23.56 27.78 -10.36
CA TYR A 202 -22.67 27.16 -9.37
C TYR A 202 -21.92 28.20 -8.51
N LEU A 203 -21.55 29.34 -9.10
CA LEU A 203 -20.98 30.48 -8.36
C LEU A 203 -22.04 31.21 -7.52
N SER A 204 -23.31 31.18 -7.95
CA SER A 204 -24.45 31.84 -7.28
C SER A 204 -25.01 31.06 -6.09
N ASN A 205 -24.80 29.75 -6.02
CA ASN A 205 -25.35 28.91 -4.92
C ASN A 205 -24.40 28.76 -3.72
N GLY A 206 -23.34 29.56 -3.65
CA GLY A 206 -22.61 29.76 -2.41
C GLY A 206 -23.51 30.43 -1.37
N TYR A 207 -24.17 29.65 -0.52
CA TYR A 207 -24.76 30.17 0.71
C TYR A 207 -23.60 30.65 1.61
N TYR A 208 -23.30 31.93 1.48
CA TYR A 208 -22.35 32.68 2.29
C TYR A 208 -22.89 32.74 3.72
N ASP A 209 -22.48 31.81 4.57
CA ASP A 209 -22.43 32.08 6.00
C ASP A 209 -21.14 32.84 6.29
N SER A 210 -21.28 34.02 6.87
CA SER A 210 -20.30 35.11 6.83
C SER A 210 -19.19 34.99 7.86
N THR A 211 -18.73 33.76 8.13
CA THR A 211 -17.70 33.46 9.12
C THR A 211 -16.79 32.30 8.70
N SER A 212 -16.21 32.35 7.51
CA SER A 212 -14.99 31.57 7.27
C SER A 212 -14.11 32.20 6.22
N THR A 213 -12.82 32.26 6.55
CA THR A 213 -11.74 32.88 5.79
C THR A 213 -11.73 32.44 4.34
N ALA A 214 -11.84 33.41 3.43
CA ALA A 214 -11.69 33.22 2.00
C ALA A 214 -10.38 32.47 1.67
N PHE A 215 -10.48 31.33 1.00
CA PHE A 215 -9.33 30.53 0.59
C PHE A 215 -8.76 31.06 -0.74
N PRO A 216 -7.44 31.34 -0.83
CA PRO A 216 -6.83 31.80 -2.06
C PRO A 216 -6.57 30.62 -3.00
N PHE A 217 -7.50 30.38 -3.91
CA PHE A 217 -7.31 29.42 -5.01
C PHE A 217 -6.20 29.93 -5.95
N GLN A 218 -5.07 29.20 -6.00
CA GLN A 218 -3.92 29.61 -6.81
C GLN A 218 -4.26 29.48 -8.31
N ARG A 219 -3.80 30.43 -9.13
CA ARG A 219 -4.14 30.59 -10.56
C ARG A 219 -3.94 29.33 -11.42
N LYS A 220 -3.10 28.37 -10.99
CA LYS A 220 -2.88 27.07 -11.65
C LYS A 220 -4.06 26.10 -11.52
N GLU A 221 -4.83 26.17 -10.45
CA GLU A 221 -5.96 25.27 -10.17
C GLU A 221 -7.23 25.69 -10.94
N ARG A 222 -7.33 26.96 -11.39
CA ARG A 222 -8.47 27.46 -12.21
C ARG A 222 -8.50 26.86 -13.61
N ASN A 223 -7.35 26.76 -14.26
CA ASN A 223 -7.26 26.18 -15.60
C ASN A 223 -7.59 24.68 -15.58
N ILE A 224 -7.23 24.00 -14.49
CA ILE A 224 -7.59 22.60 -14.26
C ILE A 224 -9.11 22.48 -14.10
N PHE A 225 -9.74 23.32 -13.28
CA PHE A 225 -11.18 23.36 -13.09
C PHE A 225 -11.96 23.66 -14.39
N GLU A 226 -11.49 24.60 -15.21
CA GLU A 226 -12.09 24.90 -16.53
C GLU A 226 -11.93 23.74 -17.52
N GLN A 227 -10.82 22.99 -17.48
CA GLN A 227 -10.65 21.78 -18.28
C GLN A 227 -11.61 20.66 -17.82
N PHE A 228 -11.80 20.50 -16.51
CA PHE A 228 -12.74 19.52 -15.93
C PHE A 228 -14.20 19.83 -16.26
N THR A 229 -14.62 21.10 -16.24
CA THR A 229 -16.02 21.46 -16.50
C THR A 229 -16.44 21.25 -17.95
N HIS A 230 -15.50 21.31 -18.91
CA HIS A 230 -15.81 21.09 -20.32
C HIS A 230 -15.86 19.60 -20.73
N SER A 231 -15.11 18.70 -20.09
CA SER A 231 -15.15 17.25 -20.38
C SER A 231 -16.19 16.47 -19.58
N THR A 232 -16.62 16.99 -18.42
CA THR A 232 -17.27 16.19 -17.36
C THR A 232 -18.76 16.51 -17.14
N ILE A 233 -19.46 17.00 -18.17
CA ILE A 233 -20.85 17.53 -18.05
C ILE A 233 -21.87 16.46 -17.56
N MET A 234 -21.49 15.19 -17.39
CA MET A 234 -22.38 14.08 -17.01
C MET A 234 -21.81 13.17 -15.90
N GLN A 235 -21.24 13.72 -14.82
CA GLN A 235 -20.77 12.89 -13.69
C GLN A 235 -21.41 13.26 -12.35
N ASP A 236 -21.48 12.25 -11.47
CA ASP A 236 -22.07 12.30 -10.13
C ASP A 236 -21.44 13.45 -9.30
N PRO A 237 -22.25 14.39 -8.76
CA PRO A 237 -21.73 15.54 -8.02
C PRO A 237 -20.90 15.15 -6.79
N GLU A 238 -21.20 14.00 -6.17
CA GLU A 238 -20.41 13.48 -5.04
C GLU A 238 -19.01 13.05 -5.48
N ASP A 239 -18.92 12.33 -6.61
CA ASP A 239 -17.64 11.90 -7.19
C ASP A 239 -16.80 13.13 -7.62
N LEU A 240 -17.42 14.18 -8.19
CA LEU A 240 -16.74 15.43 -8.54
C LEU A 240 -16.20 16.16 -7.29
N SER A 241 -17.00 16.25 -6.23
CA SER A 241 -16.56 16.86 -4.97
C SER A 241 -15.33 16.16 -4.40
N LEU A 242 -15.36 14.81 -4.38
CA LEU A 242 -14.23 14.01 -3.90
C LEU A 242 -12.98 14.21 -4.76
N LEU A 243 -13.13 14.31 -6.09
CA LEU A 243 -12.02 14.62 -6.98
C LEU A 243 -11.41 16.00 -6.69
N MET A 244 -12.24 17.01 -6.45
CA MET A 244 -11.78 18.35 -6.09
C MET A 244 -10.99 18.34 -4.78
N GLU A 245 -11.43 17.57 -3.79
CA GLU A 245 -10.67 17.38 -2.55
C GLU A 245 -9.30 16.74 -2.80
N PHE A 246 -9.22 15.73 -3.67
CA PHE A 246 -7.95 15.06 -4.00
C PHE A 246 -6.97 15.99 -4.73
N LEU A 247 -7.48 16.88 -5.59
CA LEU A 247 -6.68 17.91 -6.25
C LEU A 247 -6.15 18.93 -5.24
N GLN A 248 -7.02 19.47 -4.38
CA GLN A 248 -6.64 20.45 -3.36
C GLN A 248 -5.59 19.90 -2.38
N ARG A 249 -5.68 18.60 -2.05
CA ARG A 249 -4.72 17.91 -1.18
C ARG A 249 -3.47 17.43 -1.92
N ASN A 250 -3.38 17.68 -3.23
CA ASN A 250 -2.27 17.31 -4.10
C ASN A 250 -1.97 15.80 -4.10
N TYR A 251 -3.00 14.95 -4.01
CA TYR A 251 -2.83 13.49 -4.09
C TYR A 251 -2.53 13.00 -5.51
N LEU A 252 -3.00 13.73 -6.53
CA LEU A 252 -2.84 13.39 -7.94
C LEU A 252 -1.48 13.82 -8.51
N CYS A 253 -0.40 13.73 -7.72
CA CYS A 253 0.97 14.09 -8.14
C CYS A 253 1.85 12.88 -8.47
N GLY A 254 1.31 11.66 -8.45
CA GLY A 254 2.04 10.42 -8.68
C GLY A 254 2.86 9.93 -7.49
N GLN A 255 2.76 10.57 -6.32
CA GLN A 255 3.47 10.15 -5.10
C GLN A 255 2.62 9.34 -4.12
N TYR A 256 1.30 9.36 -4.31
CA TYR A 256 0.35 8.66 -3.45
C TYR A 256 -0.34 7.56 -4.25
N HIS A 257 -0.44 6.40 -3.63
CA HIS A 257 -1.23 5.30 -4.14
C HIS A 257 -2.56 5.17 -3.39
N ILE A 258 -3.49 4.41 -3.96
CA ILE A 258 -4.87 4.35 -3.51
C ILE A 258 -5.02 3.97 -2.03
N GLU A 259 -4.22 3.04 -1.49
CA GLU A 259 -4.35 2.61 -0.10
C GLU A 259 -3.91 3.69 0.89
N GLU A 260 -2.93 4.50 0.53
CA GLU A 260 -2.51 5.64 1.35
C GLU A 260 -3.58 6.74 1.34
N ILE A 261 -4.11 7.08 0.17
CA ILE A 261 -5.20 8.06 0.04
C ILE A 261 -6.43 7.58 0.81
N ALA A 262 -6.82 6.31 0.64
CA ALA A 262 -7.93 5.69 1.35
C ALA A 262 -7.76 5.77 2.86
N PHE A 263 -6.54 5.57 3.36
CA PHE A 263 -6.24 5.71 4.77
C PHE A 263 -6.36 7.15 5.27
N LEU A 264 -5.80 8.12 4.53
CA LEU A 264 -5.82 9.54 4.90
C LEU A 264 -7.23 10.12 4.89
N GLU A 265 -8.00 9.82 3.86
CA GLU A 265 -9.37 10.32 3.65
C GLU A 265 -10.43 9.45 4.34
N ARG A 266 -10.02 8.34 4.99
CA ARG A 266 -10.92 7.38 5.65
C ARG A 266 -12.01 6.82 4.74
N VAL A 267 -11.72 6.73 3.44
CA VAL A 267 -12.60 6.15 2.42
C VAL A 267 -12.16 4.73 2.09
N GLN A 268 -13.07 3.93 1.52
CA GLN A 268 -12.71 2.59 1.04
C GLN A 268 -11.96 2.69 -0.30
N PRO A 269 -10.93 1.86 -0.56
CA PRO A 269 -10.23 1.85 -1.85
C PRO A 269 -11.18 1.64 -3.05
N ALA A 270 -12.28 0.92 -2.85
CA ALA A 270 -13.30 0.72 -3.88
C ALA A 270 -13.99 2.01 -4.34
N VAL A 271 -14.16 2.99 -3.45
CA VAL A 271 -14.72 4.32 -3.79
C VAL A 271 -13.75 5.07 -4.69
N ILE A 272 -12.46 5.03 -4.35
CA ILE A 272 -11.40 5.65 -5.18
C ILE A 272 -11.33 4.95 -6.55
N LEU A 273 -11.45 3.63 -6.61
CA LEU A 273 -11.49 2.90 -7.89
C LEU A 273 -12.73 3.27 -8.74
N LYS A 274 -13.90 3.48 -8.12
CA LYS A 274 -15.09 4.00 -8.82
C LYS A 274 -14.79 5.39 -9.39
N LEU A 275 -14.22 6.28 -8.58
CA LEU A 275 -13.81 7.62 -9.01
C LEU A 275 -12.84 7.58 -10.20
N LEU A 276 -11.82 6.73 -10.12
CA LEU A 276 -10.86 6.54 -11.21
C LEU A 276 -11.53 6.09 -12.51
N ASN A 277 -12.57 5.25 -12.43
CA ASN A 277 -13.32 4.82 -13.60
C ASN A 277 -14.24 5.91 -14.17
N SER A 278 -14.78 6.76 -13.32
CA SER A 278 -15.57 7.91 -13.77
C SER A 278 -14.66 8.94 -14.47
N PHE A 279 -13.48 9.22 -13.94
CA PHE A 279 -12.59 10.30 -14.41
C PHE A 279 -11.35 9.82 -15.18
N GLN A 280 -11.47 8.75 -15.97
CA GLN A 280 -10.34 8.17 -16.72
C GLN A 280 -9.68 9.17 -17.71
N ASP A 281 -10.45 10.12 -18.23
CA ASP A 281 -9.96 11.13 -19.17
C ASP A 281 -8.98 12.12 -18.52
N VAL A 282 -9.04 12.27 -17.20
CA VAL A 282 -8.27 13.29 -16.47
C VAL A 282 -7.35 12.72 -15.41
N ILE A 283 -7.56 11.46 -14.99
CA ILE A 283 -6.69 10.78 -14.05
C ILE A 283 -5.96 9.65 -14.76
N LYS A 284 -4.64 9.77 -14.83
CA LYS A 284 -3.77 8.66 -15.23
C LYS A 284 -3.39 7.84 -14.02
N VAL A 285 -3.43 6.52 -14.19
CA VAL A 285 -3.06 5.55 -13.18
C VAL A 285 -1.83 4.76 -13.61
N TYR A 286 -0.96 4.44 -12.65
CA TYR A 286 0.22 3.61 -12.88
C TYR A 286 0.31 2.53 -11.79
N ASN A 287 0.64 1.31 -12.20
CA ASN A 287 0.84 0.20 -11.29
C ASN A 287 2.33 0.02 -11.05
N MET A 288 2.75 0.08 -9.79
CA MET A 288 4.15 -0.08 -9.43
C MET A 288 4.31 -0.52 -7.98
N GLU A 289 5.48 -1.05 -7.67
CA GLU A 289 5.89 -1.35 -6.30
C GLU A 289 6.09 -0.05 -5.51
N ASP A 290 5.75 -0.07 -4.22
CA ASP A 290 5.97 1.11 -3.38
C ASP A 290 7.45 1.29 -3.05
N LYS A 291 8.01 2.42 -3.51
CA LYS A 291 9.44 2.73 -3.36
C LYS A 291 9.87 2.86 -1.90
N LYS A 292 9.00 3.35 -1.02
CA LYS A 292 9.31 3.55 0.41
C LYS A 292 9.38 2.20 1.12
N VAL A 293 8.42 1.32 0.84
CA VAL A 293 8.40 -0.08 1.30
C VAL A 293 9.62 -0.83 0.79
N LEU A 294 9.96 -0.68 -0.50
CA LEU A 294 11.15 -1.30 -1.08
C LEU A 294 12.44 -0.84 -0.39
N HIS A 295 12.59 0.46 -0.16
CA HIS A 295 13.74 1.01 0.54
C HIS A 295 13.86 0.45 1.97
N CYS A 296 12.74 0.39 2.69
CA CYS A 296 12.68 -0.24 4.01
C CYS A 296 13.01 -1.74 4.00
N ASN A 297 12.81 -2.44 2.88
CA ASN A 297 13.02 -3.88 2.78
C ASN A 297 14.36 -4.27 2.13
N ASP A 298 15.13 -3.31 1.62
CA ASP A 298 16.41 -3.56 0.96
C ASP A 298 17.41 -4.20 1.92
N ILE A 299 18.01 -5.30 1.47
CA ILE A 299 19.00 -6.10 2.19
C ILE A 299 20.32 -5.33 2.35
N LYS A 300 20.66 -4.40 1.43
CA LYS A 300 21.87 -3.58 1.56
C LYS A 300 21.85 -2.65 2.77
N ASN A 301 20.65 -2.28 3.23
CA ASN A 301 20.46 -1.53 4.48
C ASN A 301 20.52 -2.43 5.74
N ARG A 302 20.59 -3.76 5.57
CA ARG A 302 20.73 -4.75 6.65
C ARG A 302 22.20 -5.15 6.72
N ILE A 303 22.90 -4.66 7.75
CA ILE A 303 24.37 -4.80 7.92
C ILE A 303 24.86 -6.28 7.90
N ASP A 304 23.95 -7.26 7.97
CA ASP A 304 24.30 -8.68 8.05
C ASP A 304 23.63 -9.52 6.94
N ALA A 305 23.99 -9.23 5.69
CA ALA A 305 23.58 -10.02 4.51
C ALA A 305 23.99 -11.51 4.59
N SER A 306 24.96 -11.85 5.45
CA SER A 306 25.48 -13.21 5.65
C SER A 306 24.47 -14.20 6.24
N ARG A 307 23.42 -13.72 6.91
CA ARG A 307 22.42 -14.58 7.59
C ARG A 307 21.20 -14.92 6.75
N TYR A 308 20.98 -14.22 5.63
CA TYR A 308 19.85 -14.51 4.74
C TYR A 308 20.04 -15.79 3.92
N VAL A 309 21.30 -16.15 3.63
CA VAL A 309 21.65 -17.38 2.89
C VAL A 309 21.32 -18.65 3.69
N ASN A 310 21.22 -18.57 5.03
CA ASN A 310 20.93 -19.72 5.89
C ASN A 310 19.46 -19.87 6.28
N LEU A 311 18.55 -19.11 5.64
CA LEU A 311 17.09 -19.23 5.82
C LEU A 311 16.37 -19.73 4.55
N ILE A 312 17.12 -20.04 3.49
CA ILE A 312 16.63 -20.67 2.25
C ILE A 312 16.86 -22.17 2.33
#